data_AF-A0A509EB74-F1
#
_entry.id   AF-A0A509EB74-F1
#
_cell.length_a   1.000
_cell.length_b   1.000
_cell.length_c   1.000
_cell.angle_alpha   90.00
_cell.angle_beta   90.00
_cell.angle_gamma   90.00
#
_symmetry.space_group_name_H-M   'P 1'
#
loop_
_entity.id
_entity.type
_entity.pdbx_description
1 polymer ?
#
loop_
_entity_poly.entity_id
_entity_poly.type
_entity_poly.pdbx_seq_one_letter_code
_entity_poly.pdbx_strand_id
1 'polypeptide(L)'
;MNAAPFSGAGSLVPVVSYEHIVALLRAGVAEAGSQRAFAQACGIHEGDLGQWLKLRRLPSERAMHFVGVERHLVLVGDPMRTLWTPASPARPVPAPEAAPCS
;
A
#
# COMPACT_ATOMS: atom_id res chain seq x y z
N MET A 1 21.14 7.29 17.95
CA MET A 1 19.83 7.78 18.42
C MET A 1 18.81 6.72 18.03
N ASN A 2 18.36 5.90 19.00
CA ASN A 2 17.40 4.83 18.74
C ASN A 2 15.99 5.42 18.83
N ALA A 3 15.23 5.37 17.74
CA ALA A 3 13.81 5.72 17.74
C ALA A 3 13.09 4.73 18.67
N ALA A 4 12.38 5.24 19.67
CA ALA A 4 11.56 4.41 20.54
C ALA A 4 10.53 3.64 19.69
N PRO A 5 10.28 2.35 19.97
CA PRO A 5 9.20 1.62 19.30
C PRO A 5 7.88 2.33 19.58
N PHE A 6 7.04 2.46 18.55
CA PHE A 6 5.71 3.07 18.64
C PHE A 6 4.93 2.40 19.79
N SER A 7 4.74 3.12 20.89
CA SER A 7 3.95 2.66 22.04
C SER A 7 2.48 2.99 21.78
N GLY A 8 1.89 2.30 20.80
CA GLY A 8 0.45 2.32 20.58
C GLY A 8 -0.16 1.11 21.28
N ALA A 9 -1.15 1.32 22.14
CA ALA A 9 -2.03 0.23 22.57
C ALA A 9 -2.66 -0.38 21.32
N GLY A 10 -2.15 -1.55 20.90
CA GLY A 10 -2.52 -2.15 19.63
C GLY A 10 -4.00 -2.53 19.63
N SER A 11 -4.80 -1.80 18.85
CA SER A 11 -6.14 -2.27 18.48
C SER A 11 -5.98 -3.41 17.47
N LEU A 12 -6.76 -4.48 17.63
CA LEU A 12 -6.81 -5.57 16.66
C LEU A 12 -7.57 -5.07 15.41
N VAL A 13 -6.83 -4.75 14.36
CA VAL A 13 -7.39 -4.32 13.07
C VAL A 13 -7.39 -5.51 12.11
N PRO A 14 -8.56 -5.99 11.62
CA PRO A 14 -8.59 -7.06 10.63
C PRO A 14 -8.04 -6.56 9.29
N VAL A 15 -7.04 -7.26 8.76
CA VAL A 15 -6.52 -6.99 7.41
C VAL A 15 -7.46 -7.63 6.40
N VAL A 16 -7.96 -6.84 5.46
CA VAL A 16 -8.91 -7.29 4.42
C VAL A 16 -8.25 -7.31 3.04
N SER A 17 -8.69 -8.24 2.19
CA SER A 17 -8.25 -8.30 0.79
C SER A 17 -9.05 -7.36 -0.11
N TYR A 18 -8.58 -7.11 -1.32
CA TYR A 18 -9.31 -6.29 -2.30
C TYR A 18 -10.63 -6.92 -2.73
N GLU A 19 -10.70 -8.25 -2.81
CA GLU A 19 -11.93 -9.00 -3.11
C GLU A 19 -12.99 -8.77 -2.03
N HIS A 20 -12.56 -8.70 -0.76
CA HIS A 20 -13.45 -8.39 0.35
C HIS A 20 -14.01 -6.96 0.22
N ILE A 21 -13.17 -5.98 -0.12
CA ILE A 21 -13.62 -4.60 -0.38
C ILE A 21 -14.63 -4.57 -1.53
N VAL A 22 -14.40 -5.32 -2.60
CA VAL A 22 -15.37 -5.43 -3.72
C VAL A 22 -16.69 -6.05 -3.26
N ALA A 23 -16.66 -7.06 -2.39
CA ALA A 23 -17.89 -7.64 -1.84
C ALA A 23 -18.69 -6.60 -1.03
N LEU A 24 -18.01 -5.80 -0.20
CA LEU A 24 -18.65 -4.72 0.55
C LEU A 24 -19.24 -3.64 -0.36
N LEU A 25 -18.50 -3.25 -1.41
CA LEU A 25 -19.03 -2.30 -2.42
C LEU A 25 -20.25 -2.86 -3.14
N ARG A 26 -20.28 -4.16 -3.47
CA ARG A 26 -21.45 -4.81 -4.09
C ARG A 26 -22.64 -4.85 -3.14
N ALA A 27 -22.41 -5.10 -1.85
CA ALA A 27 -23.45 -5.03 -0.84
C ALA A 27 -24.05 -3.62 -0.75
N GLY A 28 -23.20 -2.58 -0.66
CA GLY A 28 -23.66 -1.20 -0.67
C GLY A 28 -24.42 -0.82 -1.94
N VAL A 29 -24.02 -1.33 -3.10
CA VAL A 29 -24.76 -1.15 -4.37
C VAL A 29 -26.13 -1.84 -4.32
N ALA A 30 -26.21 -3.04 -3.75
CA ALA A 30 -27.48 -3.76 -3.60
C ALA A 30 -28.43 -3.03 -2.66
N GLU A 31 -27.93 -2.50 -1.53
CA GLU A 31 -28.70 -1.68 -0.59
C GLU A 31 -29.21 -0.38 -1.22
N ALA A 32 -28.37 0.28 -2.03
CA ALA A 32 -28.78 1.47 -2.77
C ALA A 32 -29.71 1.18 -3.97
N GLY A 33 -29.86 -0.10 -4.34
CA GLY A 33 -30.68 -0.58 -5.46
C GLY A 33 -30.07 -0.40 -6.85
N SER A 34 -29.05 0.44 -7.02
CA SER A 34 -28.31 0.57 -8.28
C SER A 34 -26.91 1.16 -8.09
N GLN A 35 -26.01 0.90 -9.06
CA GLN A 35 -24.66 1.48 -9.08
C GLN A 35 -24.70 3.00 -9.14
N ARG A 36 -25.63 3.57 -9.92
CA ARG A 36 -25.82 5.02 -10.03
C ARG A 36 -26.25 5.65 -8.71
N ALA A 37 -27.24 5.06 -8.03
CA ALA A 37 -27.70 5.55 -6.73
C ALA A 37 -26.59 5.50 -5.67
N PHE A 38 -25.85 4.39 -5.62
CA PHE A 38 -24.70 4.25 -4.73
C PHE A 38 -23.61 5.28 -5.04
N ALA A 39 -23.27 5.46 -6.32
CA ALA A 39 -22.26 6.40 -6.75
C ALA A 39 -22.64 7.84 -6.36
N GLN A 40 -23.90 8.21 -6.55
CA GLN A 40 -24.43 9.51 -6.16
C GLN A 40 -24.39 9.72 -4.64
N ALA A 41 -24.77 8.70 -3.84
CA ALA A 41 -24.72 8.75 -2.38
C ALA A 41 -23.29 8.91 -1.84
N CYS A 42 -22.31 8.26 -2.49
CA CYS A 42 -20.90 8.36 -2.10
C CYS A 42 -20.21 9.63 -2.65
N GLY A 43 -20.81 10.31 -3.63
CA GLY A 43 -20.20 11.40 -4.38
C GLY A 43 -19.04 10.95 -5.27
N ILE A 44 -19.16 9.77 -5.89
CA ILE A 44 -18.17 9.18 -6.80
C ILE A 44 -18.72 9.08 -8.22
N HIS A 45 -17.83 8.93 -9.19
CA HIS A 45 -18.23 8.68 -10.58
C HIS A 45 -18.61 7.21 -10.79
N GLU A 46 -19.73 6.95 -11.47
CA GLU A 46 -20.22 5.58 -11.73
C GLU A 46 -19.21 4.75 -12.53
N GLY A 47 -18.53 5.37 -13.50
CA GLY A 47 -17.46 4.71 -14.27
C GLY A 47 -16.29 4.23 -13.40
N ASP A 48 -15.96 4.97 -12.34
CA ASP A 48 -14.90 4.56 -11.41
C ASP A 48 -15.35 3.36 -10.59
N LEU A 49 -16.59 3.38 -10.09
CA LEU A 49 -17.20 2.24 -9.39
C LEU A 49 -17.17 0.97 -10.27
N GLY A 50 -17.51 1.09 -11.55
CA GLY A 50 -17.46 -0.03 -12.49
C GLY A 50 -16.05 -0.62 -12.68
N GLN A 51 -15.00 0.20 -12.64
CA GLN A 51 -13.61 -0.28 -12.70
C GLN A 51 -13.19 -0.97 -11.40
N TRP A 52 -13.65 -0.47 -10.25
CA TRP A 52 -13.37 -1.05 -8.94
C TRP A 52 -14.05 -2.42 -8.76
N LEU A 53 -15.32 -2.54 -9.16
CA LEU A 53 -16.07 -3.79 -9.09
C LEU A 53 -15.50 -4.92 -9.96
N LYS A 54 -14.69 -4.55 -10.95
CA LYS A 54 -13.96 -5.45 -11.86
C LYS A 54 -12.49 -5.64 -11.46
N LEU A 55 -12.04 -5.06 -10.35
CA LEU A 55 -10.66 -5.07 -9.88
C LEU A 55 -9.64 -4.56 -10.92
N ARG A 56 -10.09 -3.73 -11.87
CA ARG A 56 -9.20 -3.11 -12.88
C ARG A 56 -8.49 -1.88 -12.33
N ARG A 57 -9.04 -1.28 -11.28
CA ARG A 57 -8.49 -0.13 -10.56
C ARG A 57 -8.82 -0.27 -9.08
N LEU A 58 -7.93 0.22 -8.23
CA LEU A 58 -8.15 0.24 -6.79
C LEU A 58 -9.21 1.29 -6.41
N PRO A 59 -10.09 0.98 -5.43
CA PRO A 59 -11.03 1.96 -4.87
C PRO A 59 -10.30 3.17 -4.28
N SER A 60 -10.92 4.34 -4.38
CA SER A 60 -10.42 5.53 -3.69
C SER A 60 -10.60 5.41 -2.17
N GLU A 61 -9.82 6.17 -1.40
CA GLU A 61 -9.96 6.22 0.07
C GLU A 61 -11.38 6.59 0.51
N ARG A 62 -11.99 7.56 -0.17
CA ARG A 62 -13.38 7.94 0.08
C ARG A 62 -14.36 6.78 -0.08
N ALA A 63 -14.17 5.96 -1.12
CA ALA A 63 -15.03 4.80 -1.36
C ALA A 63 -14.81 3.70 -0.32
N MET A 64 -13.56 3.45 0.08
CA MET A 64 -13.23 2.52 1.16
C MET A 64 -13.86 2.97 2.48
N HIS A 65 -13.77 4.26 2.80
CA HIS A 65 -14.31 4.82 4.02
C HIS A 65 -15.84 4.72 4.10
N PHE A 66 -16.53 4.78 2.95
CA PHE A 66 -17.97 4.60 2.87
C PHE A 66 -18.41 3.17 3.21
N VAL A 67 -17.58 2.18 2.88
CA VAL A 67 -17.82 0.76 3.25
C VAL A 67 -17.16 0.36 4.57
N GLY A 68 -16.77 1.34 5.39
CA GLY A 68 -16.17 1.09 6.71
C GLY A 68 -14.74 0.54 6.67
N VAL A 69 -14.02 0.74 5.58
CA VAL A 69 -12.63 0.28 5.40
C VAL A 69 -11.68 1.48 5.39
N GLU A 70 -10.60 1.39 6.15
CA GLU A 70 -9.52 2.38 6.15
C GLU A 70 -8.24 1.76 5.57
N ARG A 71 -7.51 2.52 4.75
CA ARG A 71 -6.28 2.04 4.12
C ARG A 71 -5.07 2.40 4.97
N HIS A 72 -4.42 1.37 5.51
CA HIS A 72 -3.17 1.50 6.26
C HIS A 72 -2.03 0.79 5.54
N LEU A 73 -0.81 1.33 5.66
CA LEU A 73 0.40 0.66 5.20
C LEU A 73 0.90 -0.27 6.30
N VAL A 74 1.04 -1.55 5.98
CA VAL A 74 1.52 -2.58 6.91
C VAL A 74 2.91 -3.01 6.50
N LEU A 75 3.86 -2.94 7.43
CA LEU A 75 5.18 -3.53 7.25
C LEU A 75 5.08 -5.03 7.55
N VAL A 76 5.37 -5.85 6.55
CA VAL A 76 5.42 -7.32 6.69
C VAL A 76 6.89 -7.74 6.78
N GLY A 77 7.30 -8.23 7.94
CA GLY A 77 8.69 -8.64 8.22
C GLY A 77 9.40 -7.73 9.23
N ASP A 78 10.71 -7.90 9.36
CA ASP A 78 11.54 -7.05 10.22
C ASP A 78 12.04 -5.84 9.41
N PRO A 79 11.58 -4.61 9.70
CA PRO A 79 11.97 -3.41 8.96
C PRO A 79 13.47 -3.09 9.07
N MET A 80 14.18 -3.65 10.06
CA MET A 80 15.63 -3.48 10.24
C MET A 80 16.45 -4.52 9.47
N ARG A 81 15.86 -5.64 9.06
CA ARG A 81 16.59 -6.73 8.38
C ARG A 81 16.86 -6.44 6.89
N THR A 82 16.28 -5.37 6.36
CA THR A 82 16.50 -4.84 5.00
C THR A 82 17.08 -3.43 5.02
N LEU A 83 17.99 -3.14 5.95
CA LEU A 83 19.02 -2.16 5.63
C LEU A 83 19.86 -2.77 4.51
N TRP A 84 19.46 -2.47 3.27
CA TRP A 84 20.38 -2.19 2.16
C TRP A 84 21.82 -2.60 2.48
N THR A 85 22.25 -3.79 2.10
CA THR A 85 23.68 -4.08 2.10
C THR A 85 24.25 -3.24 0.95
N PRO A 86 25.01 -2.15 1.18
CA PRO A 86 25.74 -1.56 0.08
C PRO A 86 26.59 -2.68 -0.52
N ALA A 87 26.57 -2.79 -1.84
CA ALA A 87 27.44 -3.71 -2.55
C ALA A 87 28.86 -3.58 -1.97
N SER A 88 29.42 -4.72 -1.59
CA SER A 88 30.76 -4.96 -1.06
C SER A 88 31.77 -3.84 -1.34
N PRO A 89 32.61 -3.42 -0.36
CA PRO A 89 33.60 -2.37 -0.61
C PRO A 89 34.43 -2.72 -1.85
N ALA A 90 34.62 -1.70 -2.69
CA ALA A 90 35.33 -1.77 -3.95
C ALA A 90 36.62 -2.59 -3.84
N ARG A 91 36.90 -3.44 -4.85
CA ARG A 91 38.23 -4.04 -5.02
C ARG A 91 39.27 -2.93 -4.92
N PRO A 92 40.40 -3.14 -4.21
CA PRO A 92 41.48 -2.18 -4.20
C PRO A 92 41.94 -1.95 -5.64
N VAL A 93 41.94 -0.68 -6.05
CA VAL A 93 42.56 -0.27 -7.32
C VAL A 93 44.05 -0.55 -7.17
N PRO A 94 44.68 -1.33 -8.08
CA PRO A 94 46.10 -1.58 -7.99
C PRO A 94 46.86 -0.25 -8.10
N ALA A 95 47.87 -0.09 -7.23
CA ALA A 95 48.73 1.10 -7.22
C ALA A 95 49.39 1.29 -8.60
N PRO A 96 49.54 2.54 -9.08
CA PRO A 96 50.27 2.78 -10.32
C PRO A 96 51.72 2.36 -10.14
N GLU A 97 52.14 1.43 -10.99
CA GLU A 97 53.53 0.97 -11.13
C GLU A 97 54.41 2.19 -11.42
N ALA A 98 55.35 2.48 -10.52
CA ALA A 98 56.30 3.56 -10.71
C ALA A 98 57.18 3.22 -11.91
N ALA A 99 56.99 3.94 -13.01
CA ALA A 99 57.87 3.88 -14.17
C ALA A 99 59.31 4.24 -13.72
N PRO A 100 60.33 3.46 -14.12
CA PRO A 100 61.71 3.81 -13.81
C PRO A 100 62.09 5.08 -14.59
N CYS A 101 62.48 6.13 -13.85
CA CYS A 101 63.21 7.25 -14.45
C CYS A 101 64.48 6.71 -15.11
N SER A 102 64.58 6.88 -16.42
CA SER A 102 65.83 6.82 -17.19
C SER A 102 66.18 8.21 -17.68
#